data_AF-A0A8C9EVS1-F1
#
_entry.id   AF-A0A8C9EVS1-F1
#
_cell.length_a   1.000
_cell.length_b   1.000
_cell.length_c   1.000
_cell.angle_alpha   90.00
_cell.angle_beta   90.00
_cell.angle_gamma   90.00
#
_symmetry.space_group_name_H-M   'P 1'
#
loop_
_entity.id
_entity.type
_entity.pdbx_description
1 polymer ?
#
loop_
_entity_poly.entity_id
_entity_poly.type
_entity_poly.pdbx_seq_one_letter_code
_entity_poly.pdbx_strand_id
1 'polypeptide(L)'
;TEPENYLTAITNINSLFLQRIVENEKLNAEKTSKQKVDLQSLPTRAYLDQTVVPILLQGLAVLAKERPPNPIEFLAAYLLKNKSQFEDRN
;
A
#
# COMPACT_ATOMS: atom_id res chain seq x y z
N THR A 1 9.93 6.91 51.67
CA THR A 1 9.40 6.71 50.30
C THR A 1 10.37 7.35 49.34
N GLU A 2 11.24 6.53 48.75
CA GLU A 2 12.43 6.99 48.03
C GLU A 2 12.11 7.54 46.62
N PRO A 3 12.65 8.71 46.24
CA PRO A 3 12.41 9.35 44.95
C PRO A 3 12.99 8.55 43.76
N GLU A 4 13.91 7.60 43.99
CA GLU A 4 14.56 6.83 42.92
C GLU A 4 13.62 5.87 42.18
N ASN A 5 12.50 5.48 42.81
CA ASN A 5 11.57 4.53 42.22
C ASN A 5 10.72 5.15 41.09
N TYR A 6 10.49 6.47 41.15
CA TYR A 6 9.70 7.19 40.14
C TYR A 6 10.44 7.37 38.82
N LEU A 7 11.73 7.71 38.88
CA LEU A 7 12.56 7.86 37.67
C LEU A 7 12.75 6.51 36.96
N THR A 8 12.91 5.44 37.74
CA THR A 8 12.96 4.08 37.22
C THR A 8 11.63 3.70 36.56
N ALA A 9 10.50 4.02 37.19
CA ALA A 9 9.17 3.79 36.61
C ALA A 9 8.95 4.58 35.30
N ILE A 10 9.35 5.85 35.24
CA ILE A 10 9.25 6.68 34.03
C ILE A 10 10.10 6.11 32.89
N THR A 11 11.32 5.68 33.21
CA THR A 11 12.23 5.07 32.22
C THR A 11 11.66 3.77 31.67
N ASN A 12 11.08 2.92 32.52
CA ASN A 12 10.45 1.66 32.12
C ASN A 12 9.20 1.89 31.26
N ILE A 13 8.38 2.90 31.57
CA ILE A 13 7.20 3.27 30.77
C ILE A 13 7.63 3.71 29.36
N ASN A 14 8.67 4.55 29.26
CA ASN A 14 9.19 5.00 27.97
C ASN A 14 9.80 3.84 27.16
N SER A 15 10.51 2.92 27.80
CA SER A 15 11.04 1.71 27.16
C SER A 15 9.94 0.82 26.59
N LEU A 16 8.86 0.59 27.36
CA LEU A 16 7.71 -0.19 26.91
C LEU A 16 6.97 0.49 25.75
N PHE A 17 6.86 1.81 25.78
CA PHE A 17 6.23 2.58 24.72
C PHE A 17 7.02 2.49 23.40
N LEU A 18 8.34 2.63 23.46
CA LEU A 18 9.22 2.48 22.28
C LEU A 18 9.18 1.04 21.73
N GLN A 19 9.20 0.03 22.58
CA GLN A 19 9.03 -1.36 22.15
C GLN A 19 7.71 -1.56 21.41
N ARG A 20 6.60 -1.03 21.94
CA ARG A 20 5.28 -1.15 21.32
C ARG A 20 5.18 -0.41 19.97
N ILE A 21 5.84 0.73 19.82
CA ILE A 21 5.92 1.45 18.54
C ILE A 21 6.68 0.60 17.51
N VAL A 22 7.86 0.10 17.87
CA VAL A 22 8.67 -0.76 16.98
C VAL A 22 7.94 -2.06 16.63
N GLU A 23 7.21 -2.64 17.58
CA GLU A 23 6.42 -3.85 17.38
C GLU A 23 5.20 -3.59 16.48
N ASN A 24 4.52 -2.45 16.62
CA ASN A 24 3.47 -2.03 15.69
C ASN A 24 4.00 -1.71 14.28
N GLU A 25 5.19 -1.12 14.15
CA GLU A 25 5.84 -0.92 12.85
C GLU A 25 6.22 -2.26 12.21
N LYS A 26 6.73 -3.22 13.00
CA LYS A 26 6.99 -4.59 12.54
C LYS A 26 5.71 -5.31 12.13
N LEU A 27 4.62 -5.19 12.89
CA LEU A 27 3.33 -5.79 12.54
C LEU A 27 2.71 -5.14 11.28
N ASN A 28 2.93 -3.84 11.05
CA ASN A 28 2.53 -3.20 9.79
C ASN A 28 3.44 -3.59 8.62
N ALA A 29 4.74 -3.74 8.83
CA ALA A 29 5.68 -4.23 7.83
C ALA A 29 5.42 -5.71 7.49
N GLU A 30 5.04 -6.54 8.47
CA GLU A 30 4.67 -7.95 8.28
C GLU A 30 3.27 -8.13 7.68
N LYS A 31 2.33 -7.22 7.91
CA LYS A 31 1.09 -7.15 7.08
C LYS A 31 1.37 -6.80 5.63
N THR A 32 2.54 -6.23 5.35
CA THR A 32 3.05 -6.00 3.99
C THR A 32 3.91 -7.18 3.51
N SER A 33 4.16 -8.20 4.34
CA SER A 33 4.75 -9.48 3.92
C SER A 33 3.67 -10.33 3.27
N LYS A 34 3.35 -9.94 2.04
CA LYS A 34 2.89 -10.76 0.92
C LYS A 34 2.69 -12.24 1.29
N GLN A 35 1.54 -12.54 1.89
CA GLN A 35 0.87 -13.78 1.55
C GLN A 35 0.68 -13.63 0.04
N LYS A 36 1.57 -14.23 -0.75
CA LYS A 36 1.52 -14.17 -2.21
C LYS A 36 0.16 -14.71 -2.58
N VAL A 37 -0.80 -13.81 -2.77
CA VAL A 37 -2.14 -14.16 -3.19
C VAL A 37 -1.93 -14.79 -4.55
N ASP A 38 -2.29 -16.07 -4.67
CA ASP A 38 -2.24 -16.72 -5.96
C ASP A 38 -3.31 -16.08 -6.85
N LEU A 39 -2.87 -15.12 -7.67
CA LEU A 39 -3.74 -14.36 -8.55
C LEU A 39 -4.58 -15.26 -9.46
N GLN A 40 -4.10 -16.47 -9.77
CA GLN A 40 -4.82 -17.43 -10.62
C GLN A 40 -6.02 -18.08 -9.91
N SER A 41 -6.01 -18.11 -8.58
CA SER A 41 -7.10 -18.68 -7.77
C SER A 41 -8.20 -17.67 -7.43
N LEU A 42 -7.97 -16.39 -7.70
CA LEU A 42 -8.90 -15.33 -7.30
C LEU A 42 -10.19 -15.34 -8.13
N PRO A 43 -11.34 -15.04 -7.51
CA PRO A 43 -12.54 -14.67 -8.26
C PRO A 43 -12.25 -13.50 -9.19
N THR A 44 -12.89 -13.48 -10.37
CA THR A 44 -12.63 -12.51 -11.44
C THR A 44 -12.57 -11.06 -10.95
N ARG A 45 -13.51 -10.66 -10.08
CA ARG A 45 -13.55 -9.29 -9.55
C ARG A 45 -12.31 -8.96 -8.71
N ALA A 46 -11.90 -9.86 -7.82
CA ALA A 46 -10.74 -9.66 -6.96
C ALA A 46 -9.44 -9.62 -7.79
N TYR A 47 -9.32 -10.47 -8.81
CA TYR A 47 -8.18 -10.43 -9.73
C TYR A 47 -8.06 -9.07 -10.43
N LEU A 48 -9.17 -8.54 -10.97
CA LEU A 48 -9.16 -7.25 -11.66
C LEU A 48 -8.88 -6.10 -10.69
N ASP A 49 -9.51 -6.11 -9.52
CA ASP A 49 -9.35 -5.11 -8.47
C ASP A 49 -7.89 -5.01 -8.00
N GLN A 50 -7.16 -6.14 -7.92
CA GLN A 50 -5.75 -6.17 -7.52
C GLN A 50 -4.80 -5.85 -8.68
N THR A 51 -5.11 -6.23 -9.93
CA THR A 51 -4.12 -6.16 -11.03
C THR A 51 -4.20 -4.88 -11.85
N VAL A 52 -5.39 -4.49 -12.32
CA VAL A 52 -5.54 -3.51 -13.40
C VAL A 52 -6.51 -2.37 -13.09
N VAL A 53 -7.49 -2.58 -12.21
CA VAL A 53 -8.50 -1.56 -11.90
C VAL A 53 -7.90 -0.24 -11.41
N PRO A 54 -6.90 -0.22 -10.49
CA PRO A 54 -6.37 1.05 -9.99
C PRO A 54 -5.78 1.94 -11.09
N ILE A 55 -4.97 1.36 -11.98
CA ILE A 55 -4.34 2.09 -13.09
C ILE A 55 -5.36 2.46 -14.17
N LEU A 56 -6.35 1.60 -14.43
CA LEU A 56 -7.43 1.87 -15.39
C LEU A 56 -8.31 3.03 -14.92
N LEU A 57 -8.70 3.08 -13.65
CA LEU A 57 -9.50 4.19 -13.11
C LEU A 57 -8.77 5.52 -13.27
N GLN A 58 -7.47 5.56 -12.97
CA GLN A 58 -6.68 6.77 -13.13
C GLN A 58 -6.51 7.17 -14.61
N GLY A 59 -6.22 6.20 -15.48
CA GLY A 59 -6.10 6.44 -16.93
C GLY A 59 -7.40 6.90 -17.58
N LEU A 60 -8.53 6.31 -17.20
CA LEU A 60 -9.85 6.70 -17.69
C LEU A 60 -10.25 8.10 -17.21
N ALA A 61 -9.89 8.50 -15.98
CA ALA A 61 -10.13 9.85 -15.49
C ALA A 61 -9.38 10.91 -16.32
N VAL A 62 -8.11 10.64 -16.66
CA VAL A 62 -7.31 11.51 -17.53
C VAL A 62 -7.85 11.53 -18.95
N LEU A 63 -8.17 10.36 -19.51
CA LEU A 63 -8.75 10.22 -20.85
C LEU A 63 -10.06 11.01 -20.99
N ALA A 64 -10.95 10.92 -20.00
CA ALA A 64 -12.23 11.63 -19.99
C ALA A 64 -12.07 13.15 -19.94
N LYS A 65 -10.98 13.63 -19.32
CA LYS A 65 -10.63 15.05 -19.23
C LYS A 65 -10.03 15.57 -20.53
N GLU A 66 -9.07 14.86 -21.12
CA GLU A 66 -8.33 15.33 -22.30
C GLU A 66 -9.07 15.08 -23.62
N ARG A 67 -9.89 14.02 -23.69
CA ARG A 67 -10.64 13.61 -24.89
C ARG A 67 -9.80 13.63 -26.18
N PRO A 68 -8.65 12.93 -26.20
CA PRO A 68 -7.75 12.91 -27.36
C PRO A 68 -8.41 12.25 -28.58
N PRO A 69 -7.93 12.55 -29.80
CA PRO A 69 -8.49 12.01 -31.05
C PRO A 69 -8.39 10.48 -31.16
N ASN A 70 -7.34 9.87 -30.58
CA ASN A 70 -7.14 8.42 -30.53
C ASN A 70 -7.23 7.93 -29.07
N PRO A 71 -8.45 7.73 -28.53
CA PRO A 71 -8.63 7.46 -27.10
C PRO A 71 -8.02 6.12 -26.64
N ILE A 72 -8.05 5.10 -27.52
CA ILE A 72 -7.50 3.77 -27.21
C ILE A 72 -5.97 3.82 -27.15
N GLU A 73 -5.34 4.45 -28.14
CA GLU A 73 -3.88 4.59 -28.22
C GLU A 73 -3.34 5.40 -27.03
N PHE A 74 -4.03 6.50 -26.70
CA PHE A 74 -3.71 7.30 -25.52
C PHE A 74 -3.78 6.48 -24.23
N LEU A 75 -4.86 5.71 -24.02
CA LEU A 75 -5.01 4.90 -22.81
C LEU A 75 -3.94 3.81 -22.73
N ALA A 76 -3.65 3.12 -23.83
CA ALA A 76 -2.58 2.13 -23.88
C ALA A 76 -1.21 2.74 -23.52
N ALA A 77 -0.88 3.90 -24.10
CA ALA A 77 0.34 4.63 -23.78
C ALA A 77 0.37 5.06 -22.31
N TYR A 78 -0.77 5.50 -21.76
CA TYR A 78 -0.89 5.85 -20.34
C TYR A 78 -0.58 4.66 -19.44
N LEU A 79 -1.18 3.50 -19.73
CA LEU A 79 -0.95 2.27 -18.96
C LEU A 79 0.53 1.87 -18.97
N LEU A 80 1.17 1.85 -20.15
CA LEU A 80 2.58 1.48 -20.29
C LEU A 80 3.52 2.45 -19.58
N LYS A 81 3.25 3.77 -19.68
CA LYS A 81 4.08 4.81 -19.03
C LYS A 81 3.99 4.76 -17.51
N ASN A 82 2.83 4.41 -16.96
CA ASN A 82 2.60 4.44 -15.51
C ASN A 82 2.69 3.06 -14.84
N LYS A 83 2.89 1.99 -15.61
CA LYS A 83 2.90 0.59 -15.16
C LYS A 83 3.73 0.35 -13.89
N SER A 84 4.97 0.85 -13.83
CA SER A 84 5.88 0.62 -12.69
C SER A 84 5.36 1.16 -11.36
N GLN A 85 4.52 2.21 -11.38
CA GLN A 85 3.95 2.79 -10.15
C GLN A 85 2.85 1.91 -9.52
N PHE A 86 2.34 0.93 -10.28
CA PHE A 86 1.23 0.07 -9.87
C PHE A 86 1.65 -1.40 -9.71
N GLU A 87 2.73 -1.86 -10.33
CA GLU A 87 3.22 -3.24 -10.17
C GLU A 87 3.75 -3.53 -8.76
N ASP A 88 4.47 -2.58 -8.15
CA ASP A 88 5.11 -2.79 -6.84
C ASP A 88 4.14 -2.74 -5.65
N ARG A 89 2.87 -2.35 -5.91
CA ARG A 89 1.82 -2.22 -4.89
C ARG A 89 1.08 -3.54 -4.61
N ASN A 90 1.37 -4.62 -5.34
CA ASN A 90 0.87 -5.99 -5.12
C ASN A 90 1.90 -6.88 -4.41
#